data_AF-A0AA43ZCH2-F1
#
_entry.id   AF-A0AA43ZCH2-F1
#
_cell.length_a   1.000
_cell.length_b   1.000
_cell.length_c   1.000
_cell.angle_alpha   90.00
_cell.angle_beta   90.00
_cell.angle_gamma   90.00
#
_symmetry.space_group_name_H-M   'P 1'
#
loop_
_entity.id
_entity.type
_entity.pdbx_description
1 polymer ?
#
loop_
_entity_poly.entity_id
_entity_poly.type
_entity_poly.pdbx_seq_one_letter_code
_entity_poly.pdbx_strand_id
1 'polypeptide(L)'
;MIELSKSEFAAHKGWSKPYVSKLAKQGRLVMTADGKVDVAATEALLQRTADPSKTGVADRHQRERIERGVTAHLTPAAPPLDPQPDRPEDEDIDLQKARARREHYLARLAENEARKSDGELVEREAVENAAFATGRLLRDLLLGLPKQIGAELAAISDPWELERRLTAGLRRVLEDAQRLSAADLEAVLKPPS
;
A
#
# COMPACT_ATOMS: atom_id res chain seq x y z
N MET A 1 6.14 -23.44 -0.20
CA MET A 1 5.46 -23.30 -1.51
C MET A 1 4.25 -22.42 -1.25
N ILE A 2 4.30 -21.16 -1.70
CA ILE A 2 3.20 -20.21 -1.47
C ILE A 2 2.27 -20.34 -2.67
N GLU A 3 1.04 -20.76 -2.42
CA GLU A 3 0.00 -20.87 -3.42
C GLU A 3 -1.10 -19.86 -3.12
N LEU A 4 -1.37 -18.97 -4.07
CA LEU A 4 -2.35 -17.90 -3.91
C LEU A 4 -3.42 -18.01 -4.99
N SER A 5 -4.66 -17.64 -4.70
CA SER A 5 -5.64 -17.43 -5.76
C SER A 5 -5.19 -16.31 -6.71
N LYS A 6 -5.74 -16.25 -7.93
CA LYS A 6 -5.40 -15.18 -8.89
C LYS A 6 -5.63 -13.77 -8.32
N SER A 7 -6.65 -13.62 -7.49
CA SER A 7 -6.97 -12.34 -6.83
C SER A 7 -5.97 -12.01 -5.72
N GLU A 8 -5.58 -12.98 -4.91
CA GLU A 8 -4.58 -12.79 -3.86
C GLU A 8 -3.19 -12.57 -4.46
N PHE A 9 -2.83 -13.26 -5.55
CA PHE A 9 -1.60 -13.03 -6.28
C PHE A 9 -1.55 -11.63 -6.90
N ALA A 10 -2.67 -11.14 -7.45
CA ALA A 10 -2.80 -9.78 -7.94
C ALA A 10 -2.57 -8.75 -6.84
N ALA A 11 -3.20 -8.94 -5.67
CA ALA A 11 -3.00 -8.07 -4.50
C ALA A 11 -1.55 -8.12 -3.99
N HIS A 12 -0.98 -9.33 -3.86
CA HIS A 12 0.40 -9.54 -3.41
C HIS A 12 1.45 -8.90 -4.33
N LYS A 13 1.17 -8.80 -5.65
CA LYS A 13 2.06 -8.15 -6.63
C LYS A 13 1.71 -6.70 -6.94
N GLY A 14 0.65 -6.15 -6.34
CA GLY A 14 0.18 -4.81 -6.68
C GLY A 14 -0.32 -4.68 -8.13
N TRP A 15 -0.73 -5.79 -8.73
CA TRP A 15 -1.19 -5.84 -10.12
C TRP A 15 -2.70 -5.87 -10.20
N SER A 16 -3.25 -5.36 -11.31
CA SER A 16 -4.68 -5.42 -11.53
C SER A 16 -5.13 -6.86 -11.83
N LYS A 17 -6.32 -7.26 -11.33
CA LYS A 17 -6.94 -8.57 -11.64
C LYS A 17 -7.04 -8.85 -13.16
N PRO A 18 -7.33 -7.87 -14.02
CA PRO A 18 -7.30 -8.05 -15.48
C PRO A 18 -5.89 -8.36 -16.01
N TYR A 19 -4.84 -7.76 -15.44
CA TYR A 19 -3.46 -8.03 -15.83
C TYR A 19 -3.03 -9.46 -15.49
N VAL A 20 -3.38 -9.96 -14.30
CA VAL A 20 -3.14 -11.36 -13.92
C VAL A 20 -3.93 -12.33 -14.80
N SER A 21 -5.16 -11.98 -15.17
CA SER A 21 -5.96 -12.75 -16.13
C SER A 21 -5.33 -12.76 -17.53
N LYS A 22 -4.71 -11.65 -17.95
CA LYS A 22 -3.97 -11.55 -19.21
C LYS A 22 -2.71 -12.42 -19.18
N LEU A 23 -1.96 -12.44 -18.08
CA LEU A 23 -0.79 -13.31 -17.90
C LEU A 23 -1.16 -14.80 -17.97
N ALA A 24 -2.29 -15.18 -17.38
CA ALA A 24 -2.81 -16.54 -17.49
C ALA A 24 -3.16 -16.91 -18.95
N LYS A 25 -3.83 -16.02 -19.69
CA LYS A 25 -4.11 -16.23 -21.13
C LYS A 25 -2.85 -16.31 -21.99
N GLN A 26 -1.78 -15.63 -21.58
CA GLN A 26 -0.49 -15.62 -22.26
C GLN A 26 0.40 -16.82 -21.88
N GLY A 27 -0.06 -17.73 -21.02
CA GLY A 27 0.73 -18.88 -20.54
C GLY A 27 1.91 -18.49 -19.65
N ARG A 28 1.90 -17.28 -19.09
CA ARG A 28 2.98 -16.72 -18.25
C ARG A 28 2.67 -16.80 -16.75
N LEU A 29 1.71 -17.65 -16.37
CA LEU A 29 1.28 -17.86 -15.00
C LEU A 29 1.18 -19.36 -14.75
N VAL A 30 1.93 -19.85 -13.78
CA VAL A 30 1.97 -21.27 -13.44
C VAL A 30 0.85 -21.55 -12.44
N MET A 31 -0.08 -22.40 -12.84
CA MET A 31 -1.19 -22.84 -11.99
C MET A 31 -0.89 -24.24 -11.43
N THR A 32 -1.20 -24.45 -10.16
CA THR A 32 -1.14 -25.76 -9.52
C THR A 32 -2.38 -26.59 -9.88
N ALA A 33 -2.35 -27.90 -9.63
CA ALA A 33 -3.46 -28.82 -9.92
C ALA A 33 -4.77 -28.41 -9.24
N ASP A 34 -4.68 -27.71 -8.10
CA ASP A 34 -5.82 -27.20 -7.33
C ASP A 34 -6.36 -25.85 -7.84
N GLY A 35 -5.86 -25.36 -8.99
CA GLY A 35 -6.32 -24.12 -9.63
C GLY A 35 -5.81 -22.83 -8.99
N LYS A 36 -4.82 -22.92 -8.09
CA LYS A 36 -4.12 -21.78 -7.47
C LYS A 36 -2.87 -21.41 -8.25
N VAL A 37 -2.32 -20.22 -8.00
CA VAL A 37 -1.08 -19.71 -8.61
C VAL A 37 0.09 -20.13 -7.75
N ASP A 38 1.05 -20.87 -8.33
CA ASP A 38 2.36 -21.08 -7.71
C ASP A 38 3.15 -19.78 -7.85
N VAL A 39 3.33 -19.08 -6.74
CA VAL A 39 3.99 -17.77 -6.70
C VAL A 39 5.44 -17.89 -7.15
N ALA A 40 6.17 -18.89 -6.66
CA ALA A 40 7.60 -19.06 -6.92
C ALA A 40 7.85 -19.45 -8.38
N ALA A 41 7.08 -20.40 -8.91
CA ALA A 41 7.21 -20.81 -10.31
C ALA A 41 6.77 -19.71 -11.29
N THR A 42 5.71 -18.97 -10.96
CA THR A 42 5.23 -17.85 -11.78
C THR A 42 6.24 -16.70 -11.81
N GLU A 43 6.85 -16.36 -10.67
CA GLU A 43 7.90 -15.33 -10.62
C GLU A 43 9.13 -15.70 -11.45
N ALA A 44 9.61 -16.94 -11.34
CA ALA A 44 10.74 -17.43 -12.14
C ALA A 44 10.43 -17.38 -13.65
N LEU A 45 9.20 -17.73 -14.05
CA LEU A 45 8.76 -17.66 -15.43
C LEU A 45 8.68 -16.21 -15.92
N LEU A 46 8.13 -15.31 -15.09
CA LEU A 46 8.02 -13.88 -15.39
C LEU A 46 9.39 -13.23 -15.53
N GLN A 47 10.35 -13.56 -14.66
CA GLN A 47 11.74 -13.07 -14.75
C GLN A 47 12.42 -13.56 -16.03
N ARG A 48 12.26 -14.84 -16.40
CA ARG A 48 12.83 -15.42 -17.62
C ARG A 48 12.22 -14.87 -18.91
N THR A 49 10.96 -14.41 -18.85
CA THR A 49 10.24 -13.83 -20.01
C THR A 49 10.07 -12.32 -19.90
N ALA A 50 10.73 -11.68 -18.93
CA ALA A 50 10.69 -10.23 -18.78
C ALA A 50 11.39 -9.60 -19.99
N ASP A 51 10.59 -8.95 -20.83
CA ASP A 51 11.07 -8.23 -22.01
C ASP A 51 11.61 -6.86 -21.56
N PRO A 52 12.93 -6.61 -21.61
CA PRO A 52 13.54 -5.36 -21.15
C PRO A 52 13.00 -4.13 -21.90
N SER A 53 12.38 -4.31 -23.06
CA SER A 53 11.78 -3.24 -23.86
C SER A 53 10.49 -2.65 -23.25
N LYS A 54 9.87 -3.32 -22.25
CA LYS A 54 8.63 -2.84 -21.61
C LYS A 54 8.84 -2.01 -20.34
N THR A 55 10.07 -1.93 -19.84
CA THR A 55 10.43 -1.09 -18.69
C THR A 55 10.14 0.39 -18.97
N GLY A 56 10.42 0.85 -20.19
CA GLY A 56 10.11 2.23 -20.60
C GLY A 56 8.61 2.58 -20.65
N VAL A 57 7.73 1.58 -20.79
CA VAL A 57 6.27 1.78 -20.74
C VAL A 57 5.79 1.94 -19.29
N ALA A 58 6.37 1.20 -18.35
CA ALA A 58 6.09 1.34 -16.92
C ALA A 58 6.54 2.72 -16.40
N ASP A 59 7.75 3.15 -16.77
CA ASP A 59 8.28 4.47 -16.42
C ASP A 59 7.42 5.60 -17.00
N ARG A 60 6.93 5.44 -18.24
CA ARG A 60 6.01 6.39 -18.86
C ARG A 60 4.69 6.50 -18.11
N HIS A 61 4.08 5.37 -17.74
CA HIS A 61 2.83 5.40 -16.98
C HIS A 61 3.01 5.98 -15.57
N GLN A 62 4.15 5.76 -14.93
CA GLN A 62 4.47 6.39 -13.66
C GLN A 62 4.60 7.91 -13.80
N ARG A 63 5.30 8.38 -14.84
CA ARG A 63 5.41 9.82 -15.15
C ARG A 63 4.05 10.44 -15.45
N GLU A 64 3.21 9.77 -16.23
CA GLU A 64 1.84 10.24 -16.53
C GLU A 64 0.96 10.35 -15.27
N ARG A 65 1.17 9.49 -14.25
CA ARG A 65 0.46 9.59 -12.96
C ARG A 65 0.91 10.79 -12.12
N ILE A 66 2.22 10.97 -11.99
CA ILE A 66 2.80 12.13 -11.29
C ILE A 66 2.35 13.43 -11.96
N GLU A 67 2.40 13.48 -13.30
CA GLU A 67 1.95 14.62 -14.08
C GLU A 67 0.45 14.88 -13.90
N ARG A 68 -0.39 13.85 -13.89
CA ARG A 68 -1.83 14.00 -13.56
C ARG A 68 -2.06 14.49 -12.13
N GLY A 69 -1.28 14.01 -11.16
CA GLY A 69 -1.34 14.49 -9.77
C GLY A 69 -1.04 15.98 -9.66
N VAL A 70 -0.04 16.47 -10.40
CA VAL A 70 0.33 17.90 -10.43
C VAL A 70 -0.66 18.74 -11.26
N THR A 71 -1.12 18.22 -12.41
CA THR A 71 -1.95 18.96 -13.38
C THR A 71 -3.45 18.92 -13.09
N ALA A 72 -3.95 17.97 -12.29
CA ALA A 72 -5.35 17.96 -11.84
C ALA A 72 -5.72 19.23 -11.05
N HIS A 73 -4.77 19.86 -10.38
CA HIS A 73 -4.97 21.12 -9.67
C HIS A 73 -4.85 22.37 -10.58
N LEU A 74 -4.51 22.18 -11.85
CA LEU A 74 -4.47 23.23 -12.88
C LEU A 74 -5.76 23.32 -13.69
N THR A 75 -6.64 22.32 -13.61
CA THR A 75 -7.84 22.28 -14.45
C THR A 75 -8.80 23.40 -14.01
N PRO A 76 -9.18 24.33 -14.90
CA PRO A 76 -10.13 25.38 -14.60
C PRO A 76 -11.55 24.79 -14.64
N ALA A 77 -11.88 23.92 -13.70
CA ALA A 77 -13.24 23.46 -13.46
C ALA A 77 -13.87 24.25 -12.31
N ALA A 78 -13.57 25.54 -12.23
CA ALA A 78 -14.39 26.45 -11.44
C ALA A 78 -15.74 26.56 -12.16
N PRO A 79 -16.88 26.34 -11.47
CA PRO A 79 -18.17 26.69 -12.04
C PRO A 79 -18.12 28.16 -12.52
N PRO A 80 -18.80 28.52 -13.61
CA PRO A 80 -18.89 29.91 -14.03
C PRO A 80 -19.37 30.73 -12.82
N LEU A 81 -18.55 31.67 -12.36
CA LEU A 81 -19.00 32.63 -11.36
C LEU A 81 -20.05 33.50 -12.03
N ASP A 82 -21.24 33.58 -11.44
CA ASP A 82 -22.26 34.53 -11.84
C ASP A 82 -21.65 35.94 -11.92
N PRO A 83 -22.09 36.81 -12.85
CA PRO A 83 -21.55 38.16 -12.98
C PRO A 83 -21.68 38.89 -11.65
N GLN A 84 -20.54 39.15 -11.00
CA GLN A 84 -20.52 39.81 -9.71
C GLN A 84 -20.82 41.30 -9.94
N PRO A 85 -21.88 41.87 -9.34
CA PRO A 85 -22.24 43.25 -9.56
C PRO A 85 -21.20 44.16 -8.87
N ASP A 86 -20.78 45.19 -9.60
CA ASP A 86 -20.04 46.36 -9.15
C ASP A 86 -18.86 46.11 -8.21
N ARG A 87 -17.72 45.70 -8.78
CA ARG A 87 -16.41 45.93 -8.14
C ARG A 87 -15.82 47.23 -8.69
N PRO A 88 -15.34 48.15 -7.83
CA PRO A 88 -14.69 49.38 -8.27
C PRO A 88 -13.44 49.05 -9.12
N GLU A 89 -13.31 49.70 -10.27
CA GLU A 89 -12.34 49.40 -11.35
C GLU A 89 -10.87 49.78 -11.03
N ASP A 90 -10.50 49.92 -9.75
CA ASP A 90 -9.18 50.44 -9.33
C ASP A 90 -8.56 49.68 -8.15
N GLU A 91 -8.91 48.40 -7.97
CA GLU A 91 -7.98 47.47 -7.34
C GLU A 91 -7.14 46.87 -8.46
N ASP A 92 -5.90 47.36 -8.58
CA ASP A 92 -4.82 46.70 -9.30
C ASP A 92 -4.60 45.34 -8.59
N ILE A 93 -5.49 44.37 -8.89
CA ILE A 93 -5.38 43.00 -8.41
C ILE A 93 -3.98 42.62 -8.79
N ASP A 94 -3.12 42.40 -7.81
CA ASP A 94 -1.70 42.20 -8.06
C ASP A 94 -1.51 40.82 -8.70
N LEU A 95 -1.79 40.77 -10.01
CA LEU A 95 -1.81 39.57 -10.83
C LEU A 95 -0.43 38.92 -10.81
N GLN A 96 0.62 39.72 -10.61
CA GLN A 96 1.98 39.24 -10.44
C GLN A 96 2.13 38.51 -9.10
N LYS A 97 1.66 39.09 -7.98
CA LYS A 97 1.61 38.36 -6.69
C LYS A 97 0.73 37.12 -6.76
N ALA A 98 -0.40 37.15 -7.46
CA ALA A 98 -1.28 36.01 -7.63
C ALA A 98 -0.63 34.89 -8.46
N ARG A 99 0.05 35.24 -9.56
CA ARG A 99 0.83 34.31 -10.39
C ARG A 99 1.99 33.71 -9.61
N ALA A 100 2.76 34.53 -8.89
CA ALA A 100 3.88 34.08 -8.06
C ALA A 100 3.43 33.11 -6.96
N ARG A 101 2.29 33.38 -6.29
CA ARG A 101 1.72 32.44 -5.30
C ARG A 101 1.32 31.12 -5.95
N ARG A 102 0.63 31.17 -7.10
CA ARG A 102 0.22 29.96 -7.82
C ARG A 102 1.44 29.12 -8.21
N GLU A 103 2.46 29.74 -8.79
CA GLU A 103 3.69 29.07 -9.18
C GLU A 103 4.42 28.46 -7.98
N HIS A 104 4.51 29.19 -6.87
CA HIS A 104 5.09 28.67 -5.63
C HIS A 104 4.37 27.42 -5.12
N TYR A 105 3.05 27.41 -5.06
CA TYR A 105 2.29 26.25 -4.60
C TYR A 105 2.35 25.07 -5.58
N LEU A 106 2.41 25.33 -6.89
CA LEU A 106 2.61 24.29 -7.89
C LEU A 106 3.99 23.64 -7.75
N ALA A 107 5.03 24.44 -7.52
CA ALA A 107 6.37 23.93 -7.27
C ALA A 107 6.40 23.04 -6.02
N ARG A 108 5.75 23.46 -4.92
CA ARG A 108 5.65 22.66 -3.70
C ARG A 108 4.84 21.37 -3.90
N LEU A 109 3.78 21.41 -4.71
CA LEU A 109 3.00 20.22 -5.03
C LEU A 109 3.86 19.21 -5.81
N ALA A 110 4.60 19.68 -6.81
CA ALA A 110 5.51 18.83 -7.58
C ALA A 110 6.63 18.25 -6.70
N GLU A 111 7.19 19.05 -5.79
CA GLU A 111 8.17 18.58 -4.79
C GLU A 111 7.57 17.50 -3.89
N ASN A 112 6.37 17.72 -3.35
CA ASN A 112 5.71 16.72 -2.50
C ASN A 112 5.40 15.43 -3.26
N GLU A 113 5.00 15.51 -4.53
CA GLU A 113 4.72 14.33 -5.34
C GLU A 113 6.00 13.55 -5.68
N ALA A 114 7.10 14.25 -5.97
CA ALA A 114 8.41 13.63 -6.12
C ALA A 114 8.82 12.89 -4.84
N ARG A 115 8.72 13.55 -3.69
CA ARG A 115 9.05 12.96 -2.39
C ARG A 115 8.16 11.77 -2.01
N LYS A 116 6.89 11.76 -2.41
CA LYS A 116 6.02 10.57 -2.29
C LYS A 116 6.49 9.44 -3.19
N SER A 117 6.85 9.73 -4.44
CA SER A 117 7.36 8.70 -5.36
C SER A 117 8.72 8.14 -4.94
N ASP A 118 9.53 8.96 -4.26
CA ASP A 118 10.82 8.55 -3.67
C ASP A 118 10.64 7.79 -2.33
N GLY A 119 9.42 7.72 -1.80
CA GLY A 119 9.10 7.01 -0.56
C GLY A 119 9.41 7.79 0.73
N GLU A 120 9.71 9.09 0.64
CA GLU A 120 9.94 9.94 1.82
C GLU A 120 8.65 10.39 2.51
N LEU A 121 7.54 10.46 1.76
CA LEU A 121 6.24 10.91 2.25
C LEU A 121 5.18 9.84 2.06
N VAL A 122 4.34 9.67 3.08
CA VAL A 122 3.20 8.74 3.08
C VAL A 122 1.92 9.47 3.49
N GLU A 123 0.79 8.90 3.12
CA GLU A 123 -0.53 9.43 3.48
C GLU A 123 -0.79 9.16 4.97
N ARG A 124 -1.09 10.21 5.73
CA ARG A 124 -1.16 10.14 7.20
C ARG A 124 -2.30 9.24 7.67
N GLU A 125 -3.47 9.35 7.06
CA GLU A 125 -4.66 8.59 7.42
C GLU A 125 -4.42 7.09 7.20
N ALA A 126 -3.79 6.71 6.09
CA ALA A 126 -3.39 5.33 5.80
C ALA A 126 -2.46 4.76 6.88
N VAL A 127 -1.46 5.52 7.31
CA VAL A 127 -0.54 5.10 8.39
C VAL A 127 -1.27 4.95 9.72
N GLU A 128 -2.11 5.92 10.09
CA GLU A 128 -2.89 5.87 11.33
C GLU A 128 -3.83 4.66 11.36
N ASN A 129 -4.52 4.40 10.25
CA ASN A 129 -5.41 3.24 10.10
C ASN A 129 -4.63 1.92 10.19
N ALA A 130 -3.47 1.83 9.52
CA ALA A 130 -2.62 0.64 9.55
C ALA A 130 -2.07 0.35 10.95
N ALA A 131 -1.63 1.40 11.66
CA ALA A 131 -1.16 1.29 13.04
C ALA A 131 -2.28 0.82 13.97
N PHE A 132 -3.49 1.36 13.82
CA PHE A 132 -4.64 0.97 14.64
C PHE A 132 -5.08 -0.49 14.37
N ALA A 133 -5.12 -0.89 13.10
CA ALA A 133 -5.40 -2.27 12.70
C ALA A 133 -4.36 -3.24 13.27
N THR A 134 -3.08 -2.89 13.19
CA THR A 134 -1.97 -3.67 13.76
C THR A 134 -2.11 -3.83 15.28
N GLY A 135 -2.39 -2.73 15.99
CA GLY A 135 -2.60 -2.76 17.44
C GLY A 135 -3.79 -3.63 17.84
N ARG A 136 -4.89 -3.58 17.08
CA ARG A 136 -6.05 -4.45 17.29
C ARG A 136 -5.70 -5.92 17.09
N LEU A 137 -4.99 -6.25 16.01
CA LEU A 137 -4.55 -7.61 15.72
C LEU A 137 -3.67 -8.17 16.85
N LEU A 138 -2.68 -7.39 17.30
CA LEU A 138 -1.81 -7.77 18.42
C LEU A 138 -2.62 -8.06 19.69
N ARG A 139 -3.56 -7.16 20.03
CA ARG A 139 -4.43 -7.32 21.20
C ARG A 139 -5.27 -8.60 21.11
N ASP A 140 -5.90 -8.83 19.96
CA ASP A 140 -6.81 -9.95 19.76
C ASP A 140 -6.04 -11.29 19.80
N LEU A 141 -4.78 -11.33 19.32
CA LEU A 141 -3.90 -12.50 19.44
C LEU A 141 -3.44 -12.73 20.89
N LEU A 142 -2.99 -11.70 21.60
CA LEU A 142 -2.54 -11.80 23.00
C LEU A 142 -3.66 -12.27 23.92
N LEU A 143 -4.85 -11.66 23.82
CA LEU A 143 -6.03 -12.07 24.59
C LEU A 143 -6.59 -13.42 24.13
N GLY A 144 -6.21 -13.89 22.95
CA GLY A 144 -6.51 -15.22 22.44
C GLY A 144 -5.60 -16.32 22.99
N LEU A 145 -4.44 -16.00 23.57
CA LEU A 145 -3.49 -16.99 24.09
C LEU A 145 -4.03 -17.77 25.31
N PRO A 146 -4.64 -17.14 26.34
CA PRO A 146 -5.08 -17.85 27.54
C PRO A 146 -6.07 -18.97 27.25
N LYS A 147 -6.98 -18.80 26.29
CA LYS A 147 -7.93 -19.86 25.90
C LYS A 147 -7.25 -21.04 25.20
N GLN A 148 -6.09 -20.84 24.59
CA GLN A 148 -5.35 -21.89 23.87
C GLN A 148 -4.50 -22.74 24.81
N ILE A 149 -3.83 -22.10 25.77
CA ILE A 149 -2.87 -22.79 26.66
C ILE A 149 -3.37 -22.95 28.09
N GLY A 150 -4.52 -22.38 28.46
CA GLY A 150 -4.99 -22.31 29.86
C GLY A 150 -5.15 -23.68 30.53
N ALA A 151 -5.73 -24.65 29.84
CA ALA A 151 -5.90 -26.01 30.38
C ALA A 151 -4.55 -26.72 30.57
N GLU A 152 -3.61 -26.50 29.65
CA GLU A 152 -2.25 -27.04 29.73
C GLU A 152 -1.48 -26.40 30.90
N LEU A 153 -1.55 -25.07 31.05
CA LEU A 153 -0.93 -24.36 32.16
C LEU A 153 -1.51 -24.78 33.52
N ALA A 154 -2.82 -25.02 33.60
CA ALA A 154 -3.47 -25.47 34.83
C ALA A 154 -3.02 -26.87 35.29
N ALA A 155 -2.50 -27.70 34.37
CA ALA A 155 -1.98 -29.03 34.69
C ALA A 155 -0.51 -29.02 35.15
N ILE A 156 0.22 -27.92 34.97
CA ILE A 156 1.63 -27.81 35.34
C ILE A 156 1.76 -27.44 36.82
N SER A 157 2.43 -28.28 37.59
CA SER A 157 2.69 -28.03 39.03
C SER A 157 4.05 -27.38 39.31
N ASP A 158 5.02 -27.54 38.40
CA ASP A 158 6.34 -26.92 38.54
C ASP A 158 6.32 -25.46 38.04
N PRO A 159 6.64 -24.46 38.89
CA PRO A 159 6.63 -23.05 38.50
C PRO A 159 7.57 -22.74 37.32
N TRP A 160 8.72 -23.41 37.22
CA TRP A 160 9.68 -23.15 36.14
C TRP A 160 9.12 -23.60 34.79
N GLU A 161 8.54 -24.81 34.74
CA GLU A 161 7.89 -25.31 33.53
C GLU A 161 6.70 -24.42 33.11
N LEU A 162 5.93 -23.92 34.08
CA LEU A 162 4.80 -23.03 33.82
C LEU A 162 5.28 -21.72 33.17
N GLU A 163 6.29 -21.07 33.76
CA GLU A 163 6.88 -19.85 33.22
C GLU A 163 7.43 -20.10 31.81
N ARG A 164 8.22 -21.15 31.62
CA ARG A 164 8.78 -21.55 30.32
C ARG A 164 7.70 -21.68 29.27
N ARG A 165 6.59 -22.36 29.61
CA ARG A 165 5.49 -22.61 28.67
C ARG A 165 4.71 -21.35 28.34
N LEU A 166 4.45 -20.50 29.33
CA LEU A 166 3.80 -19.20 29.13
C LEU A 166 4.67 -18.28 28.25
N THR A 167 5.96 -18.16 28.54
CA THR A 167 6.90 -17.36 27.75
C THR A 167 7.00 -17.86 26.31
N ALA A 168 7.03 -19.18 26.09
CA ALA A 168 7.01 -19.75 24.75
C ALA A 168 5.72 -19.39 23.99
N GLY A 169 4.56 -19.44 24.66
CA GLY A 169 3.28 -19.02 24.08
C GLY A 169 3.25 -17.54 23.70
N LEU A 170 3.75 -16.66 24.59
CA LEU A 170 3.84 -15.22 24.33
C LEU A 170 4.77 -14.92 23.16
N ARG A 171 5.97 -15.54 23.11
CA ARG A 171 6.90 -15.35 21.99
C ARG A 171 6.28 -15.75 20.66
N ARG A 172 5.64 -16.92 20.60
CA ARG A 172 4.94 -17.38 19.40
C ARG A 172 3.89 -16.36 18.95
N VAL A 173 3.07 -15.85 19.86
CA VAL A 173 2.02 -14.87 19.53
C VAL A 173 2.62 -13.56 19.00
N LEU A 174 3.72 -13.09 19.59
CA LEU A 174 4.40 -11.88 19.12
C LEU A 174 5.04 -12.08 17.74
N GLU A 175 5.62 -13.25 17.47
CA GLU A 175 6.15 -13.62 16.16
C GLU A 175 5.03 -13.74 15.10
N ASP A 176 3.88 -14.30 15.47
CA ASP A 176 2.70 -14.36 14.60
C ASP A 176 2.17 -12.95 14.30
N ALA A 177 2.09 -12.08 15.31
CA ALA A 177 1.67 -10.69 15.16
C ALA A 177 2.65 -9.89 14.28
N GLN A 178 3.96 -10.11 14.42
CA GLN A 178 4.98 -9.48 13.58
C GLN A 178 4.84 -9.91 12.12
N ARG A 179 4.68 -11.21 11.86
CA ARG A 179 4.54 -11.73 10.50
C ARG A 179 3.29 -11.22 9.79
N LEU A 180 2.18 -11.14 10.50
CA LEU A 180 0.91 -10.65 9.95
C LEU A 180 0.94 -9.12 9.71
N SER A 181 1.50 -8.35 10.65
CA SER A 181 1.54 -6.88 10.55
C SER A 181 2.59 -6.34 9.58
N ALA A 182 3.70 -7.05 9.35
CA ALA A 182 4.74 -6.62 8.42
C ALA A 182 4.23 -6.50 6.97
N ALA A 183 3.37 -7.43 6.54
CA ALA A 183 2.78 -7.41 5.20
C ALA A 183 1.82 -6.22 5.02
N ASP A 184 0.99 -5.95 6.03
CA ASP A 184 0.04 -4.83 6.00
C ASP A 184 0.77 -3.48 6.03
N LEU A 185 1.83 -3.36 6.84
CA LEU A 185 2.64 -2.15 6.91
C LEU A 185 3.42 -1.92 5.61
N GLU A 186 4.00 -2.97 5.01
CA GLU A 186 4.72 -2.83 3.74
C GLU A 186 3.79 -2.40 2.60
N ALA A 187 2.55 -2.91 2.55
CA ALA A 187 1.56 -2.48 1.56
C ALA A 187 1.17 -1.00 1.70
N VAL A 188 1.17 -0.47 2.93
CA VAL A 188 0.85 0.95 3.21
C VAL A 188 2.04 1.86 2.91
N LEU A 189 3.27 1.41 3.19
CA LEU A 189 4.49 2.16 2.92
C LEU A 189 4.88 2.16 1.43
N LYS A 190 4.52 1.11 0.69
CA LYS A 190 4.74 0.98 -0.75
C LYS A 190 3.40 0.74 -1.45
N PRO A 191 2.54 1.77 -1.56
CA PRO A 191 1.26 1.61 -2.22
C PRO A 191 1.48 1.11 -3.66
N PRO A 192 0.71 0.12 -4.13
CA PRO A 192 0.88 -0.43 -5.47
C PRO A 192 0.68 0.68 -6.49
N SER A 193 1.68 0.85 -7.35
CA SER A 193 1.77 1.95 -8.31
C SER A 193 0.61 1.92 -9.30
#